data_AF-A0A2E2Y904-F1
#
_entry.id   AF-A0A2E2Y904-F1
#
_cell.length_a   1.000
_cell.length_b   1.000
_cell.length_c   1.000
_cell.angle_alpha   90.00
_cell.angle_beta   90.00
_cell.angle_gamma   90.00
#
_symmetry.space_group_name_H-M   'P 1'
#
loop_
_entity.id
_entity.type
_entity.pdbx_description
1 polymer ?
#
loop_
_entity_poly.entity_id
_entity_poly.type
_entity_poly.pdbx_seq_one_letter_code
_entity_poly.pdbx_strand_id
1 'polypeptide(L)'
;MKTHSDSVKIFTVGVELFKKFGIKSVTMDQISGACGISKKTLYKYVDNKSDFLLKAFSAFAVMMENALFSAVENHGGNAIDDLFAIERFAEKHIRGDEDRLIGQLERYYPDLAPRMKNTREEIVFKMTHHNLQKGIEEGLYRKDLEVDHITILYYGHILAAHENNISEQPTSLNKLRQTSLKYHIRGIASNKGIKYLNQLINNQE
;
A
#
# COMPACT_ATOMS: atom_id res chain seq x y z
N MET A 1 13.79 18.72 18.34
CA MET A 1 13.29 17.37 18.71
C MET A 1 11.79 17.35 19.08
N LYS A 2 11.23 18.28 19.88
CA LYS A 2 9.78 18.29 20.21
C LYS A 2 8.83 18.46 19.00
N THR A 3 9.16 19.38 18.08
CA THR A 3 8.31 19.74 16.93
C THR A 3 8.04 18.60 15.94
N HIS A 4 8.98 17.66 15.75
CA HIS A 4 8.80 16.55 14.81
C HIS A 4 7.78 15.52 15.34
N SER A 5 7.87 15.18 16.63
CA SER A 5 6.94 14.26 17.30
C SER A 5 5.51 14.82 17.35
N ASP A 6 5.38 16.13 17.61
CA ASP A 6 4.08 16.81 17.64
C ASP A 6 3.40 16.81 16.26
N SER A 7 4.17 17.02 15.18
CA SER A 7 3.63 16.99 13.82
C SER A 7 3.13 15.60 13.40
N VAL A 8 3.86 14.54 13.75
CA VAL A 8 3.45 13.15 13.47
C VAL A 8 2.12 12.84 14.15
N LYS A 9 1.99 13.18 15.45
CA LYS A 9 0.74 12.99 16.19
C LYS A 9 -0.44 13.73 15.56
N ILE A 10 -0.24 14.97 15.14
CA ILE A 10 -1.27 15.79 14.48
C ILE A 10 -1.78 15.12 13.21
N PHE A 11 -0.86 14.66 12.35
CA PHE A 11 -1.22 14.00 11.10
C PHE A 11 -1.92 12.65 11.32
N THR A 12 -1.43 11.82 12.24
CA THR A 12 -2.08 10.55 12.58
C THR A 12 -3.52 10.77 13.06
N VAL A 13 -3.75 11.72 13.98
CA VAL A 13 -5.11 12.04 14.46
C VAL A 13 -6.00 12.53 13.31
N GLY A 14 -5.48 13.35 12.41
CA GLY A 14 -6.22 13.81 11.23
C GLY A 14 -6.62 12.67 10.31
N VAL A 15 -5.70 11.73 10.00
CA VAL A 15 -6.00 10.55 9.19
C VAL A 15 -7.11 9.71 9.83
N GLU A 16 -7.07 9.46 11.13
CA GLU A 16 -8.11 8.71 11.84
C GLU A 16 -9.48 9.42 11.80
N LEU A 17 -9.49 10.75 11.92
CA LEU A 17 -10.73 11.53 11.75
C LEU A 17 -11.27 11.42 10.31
N PHE A 18 -10.40 11.49 9.30
CA PHE A 18 -10.81 11.32 7.91
C PHE A 18 -11.35 9.90 7.67
N LYS A 19 -10.68 8.86 8.17
CA LYS A 19 -11.16 7.47 8.07
C LYS A 19 -12.55 7.33 8.66
N LYS A 20 -12.79 7.92 9.82
CA LYS A 20 -14.08 7.82 10.53
C LYS A 20 -15.21 8.64 9.90
N PHE A 21 -14.93 9.90 9.55
CA PHE A 21 -15.98 10.87 9.22
C PHE A 21 -15.97 11.33 7.74
N GLY A 22 -14.94 10.96 6.99
CA GLY A 22 -14.73 11.35 5.60
C GLY A 22 -14.05 12.72 5.44
N ILE A 23 -13.29 12.86 4.35
CA ILE A 23 -12.49 14.05 4.06
C ILE A 23 -13.36 15.30 3.97
N LYS A 24 -14.54 15.22 3.36
CA LYS A 24 -15.43 16.38 3.20
C LYS A 24 -15.88 16.95 4.55
N SER A 25 -16.24 16.09 5.50
CA SER A 25 -16.89 16.46 6.76
C SER A 25 -15.92 16.97 7.83
N VAL A 26 -14.68 16.49 7.84
CA VAL A 26 -13.70 16.85 8.88
C VAL A 26 -13.20 18.27 8.69
N THR A 27 -13.28 19.10 9.74
CA THR A 27 -12.79 20.49 9.73
C THR A 27 -11.44 20.62 10.44
N MET A 28 -10.71 21.71 10.14
CA MET A 28 -9.46 22.03 10.86
C MET A 28 -9.69 22.25 12.36
N ASP A 29 -10.89 22.71 12.75
CA ASP A 29 -11.27 22.88 14.15
C ASP A 29 -11.40 21.53 14.86
N GLN A 30 -12.06 20.56 14.23
CA GLN A 30 -12.18 19.20 14.76
C GLN A 30 -10.81 18.54 14.92
N ILE A 31 -9.89 18.73 13.96
CA ILE A 31 -8.51 18.22 14.04
C ILE A 31 -7.78 18.87 15.22
N SER A 32 -7.78 20.20 15.31
CA SER A 32 -7.07 20.90 16.40
C SER A 32 -7.62 20.53 17.78
N GLY A 33 -8.95 20.41 17.91
CA GLY A 33 -9.62 19.98 19.13
C GLY A 33 -9.26 18.55 19.53
N ALA A 34 -9.26 17.60 18.58
CA ALA A 34 -8.85 16.21 18.84
C ALA A 34 -7.37 16.10 19.24
N CYS A 35 -6.53 17.01 18.77
CA CYS A 35 -5.12 17.09 19.17
C CYS A 35 -4.90 17.82 20.51
N GLY A 36 -5.92 18.46 21.08
CA GLY A 36 -5.79 19.29 22.28
C GLY A 36 -4.97 20.57 22.07
N ILE A 37 -4.94 21.09 20.84
CA ILE A 37 -4.18 22.31 20.47
C ILE A 37 -5.10 23.39 19.91
N SER A 38 -4.65 24.64 19.95
CA SER A 38 -5.37 25.73 19.31
C SER A 38 -5.30 25.62 17.78
N LYS A 39 -6.31 26.14 17.09
CA LYS A 39 -6.30 26.30 15.63
C LYS A 39 -5.07 27.09 15.14
N LYS A 40 -4.68 28.15 15.86
CA LYS A 40 -3.47 28.94 15.59
C LYS A 40 -2.20 28.08 15.69
N THR A 41 -2.16 27.12 16.61
CA THR A 41 -1.04 26.17 16.74
C THR A 41 -1.02 25.20 15.56
N LEU A 42 -2.17 24.66 15.14
CA LEU A 42 -2.27 23.79 13.97
C LEU A 42 -1.74 24.47 12.70
N TYR A 43 -2.10 25.73 12.48
CA TYR A 43 -1.64 26.52 11.33
C TYR A 43 -0.13 26.87 11.34
N LYS A 44 0.62 26.53 12.40
CA LYS A 44 2.09 26.59 12.36
C LYS A 44 2.70 25.43 11.59
N TYR A 45 1.95 24.34 11.41
CA TYR A 45 2.41 23.11 10.74
C TYR A 45 1.86 22.99 9.31
N VAL A 46 0.70 23.59 9.05
CA VAL A 46 -0.02 23.50 7.78
C VAL A 46 -0.65 24.82 7.38
N ASP A 47 -0.72 25.10 6.08
CA ASP A 47 -1.31 26.36 5.60
C ASP A 47 -2.83 26.30 5.52
N ASN A 48 -3.36 25.15 5.10
CA ASN A 48 -4.78 24.92 4.90
C ASN A 48 -5.09 23.42 4.94
N LYS A 49 -6.35 23.06 4.72
CA LYS A 49 -6.79 21.65 4.74
C LYS A 49 -6.16 20.82 3.62
N SER A 50 -5.89 21.39 2.44
CA SER A 50 -5.25 20.69 1.34
C SER A 50 -3.78 20.37 1.68
N ASP A 51 -3.04 21.33 2.24
CA ASP A 51 -1.67 21.10 2.73
C ASP A 51 -1.64 20.07 3.89
N PHE A 52 -2.62 20.13 4.79
CA PHE A 52 -2.78 19.11 5.83
C PHE A 52 -2.97 17.71 5.24
N LEU A 53 -3.89 17.57 4.28
CA LEU A 53 -4.14 16.28 3.62
C LEU A 53 -2.86 15.76 2.96
N LEU A 54 -2.17 16.59 2.19
CA LEU A 54 -0.93 16.19 1.52
C LEU A 54 0.11 15.66 2.52
N LYS A 55 0.41 16.43 3.58
CA LYS A 55 1.40 16.04 4.60
C LYS A 55 0.96 14.81 5.39
N ALA A 56 -0.32 14.72 5.73
CA ALA A 56 -0.85 13.60 6.50
C ALA A 56 -0.82 12.29 5.71
N PHE A 57 -1.24 12.32 4.44
CA PHE A 57 -1.18 11.14 3.58
C PHE A 57 0.25 10.75 3.21
N SER A 58 1.15 11.72 3.03
CA SER A 58 2.59 11.43 2.82
C SER A 58 3.19 10.74 4.03
N ALA A 59 2.90 11.23 5.25
CA ALA A 59 3.35 10.59 6.49
C ALA A 59 2.76 9.18 6.66
N PHE A 60 1.48 9.00 6.31
CA PHE A 60 0.84 7.70 6.32
C PHE A 60 1.48 6.73 5.32
N ALA A 61 1.80 7.18 4.10
CA ALA A 61 2.48 6.37 3.09
C ALA A 61 3.85 5.87 3.58
N VAL A 62 4.66 6.76 4.18
CA VAL A 62 5.96 6.38 4.76
C VAL A 62 5.80 5.37 5.91
N MET A 63 4.80 5.57 6.78
CA MET A 63 4.51 4.62 7.86
C MET A 63 4.12 3.24 7.30
N MET A 64 3.28 3.23 6.26
CA MET A 64 2.84 2.01 5.60
C MET A 64 3.97 1.29 4.87
N GLU A 65 4.85 2.03 4.19
CA GLU A 65 6.07 1.48 3.57
C GLU A 65 6.93 0.79 4.63
N ASN A 66 7.25 1.48 5.73
CA ASN A 66 8.06 0.91 6.81
C ASN A 66 7.43 -0.34 7.44
N ALA A 67 6.11 -0.32 7.65
CA ALA A 67 5.38 -1.46 8.19
C ALA A 67 5.39 -2.65 7.20
N LEU A 68 5.27 -2.39 5.90
CA LEU A 68 5.38 -3.40 4.85
C LEU A 68 6.78 -4.01 4.82
N PHE A 69 7.84 -3.19 4.78
CA PHE A 69 9.23 -3.66 4.83
C PHE A 69 9.47 -4.51 6.06
N SER A 70 9.03 -4.05 7.23
CA SER A 70 9.15 -4.80 8.48
C SER A 70 8.39 -6.12 8.43
N ALA A 71 7.22 -6.18 7.78
CA ALA A 71 6.44 -7.41 7.64
C ALA A 71 7.15 -8.44 6.75
N VAL A 72 7.88 -7.98 5.73
CA VAL A 72 8.66 -8.82 4.82
C VAL A 72 9.97 -9.29 5.49
N GLU A 73 10.77 -8.37 6.04
CA GLU A 73 12.05 -8.73 6.67
C GLU A 73 11.87 -9.65 7.87
N ASN A 74 10.91 -9.37 8.76
CA ASN A 74 10.66 -10.22 9.94
C ASN A 74 10.08 -11.59 9.59
N HIS A 75 9.57 -11.78 8.36
CA HIS A 75 9.10 -13.09 7.95
C HIS A 75 10.26 -14.09 7.81
N GLY A 76 11.45 -13.61 7.44
CA GLY A 76 12.66 -14.44 7.30
C GLY A 76 12.54 -15.54 6.23
N GLY A 77 11.60 -15.39 5.31
CA GLY A 77 11.32 -16.36 4.25
C GLY A 77 12.11 -16.10 2.97
N ASN A 78 11.82 -16.90 1.94
CA ASN A 78 12.36 -16.71 0.60
C ASN A 78 11.49 -15.73 -0.23
N ALA A 79 11.90 -15.42 -1.46
CA ALA A 79 11.18 -14.46 -2.29
C ALA A 79 9.69 -14.82 -2.54
N ILE A 80 9.34 -16.12 -2.61
CA ILE A 80 7.93 -16.54 -2.75
C ILE A 80 7.16 -16.24 -1.47
N ASP A 81 7.75 -16.52 -0.30
CA ASP A 81 7.14 -16.21 1.00
C ASP A 81 6.91 -14.71 1.19
N ASP A 82 7.89 -13.90 0.76
CA ASP A 82 7.81 -12.44 0.82
C ASP A 82 6.62 -11.91 0.02
N LEU A 83 6.38 -12.41 -1.20
CA LEU A 83 5.20 -12.01 -1.99
C LEU A 83 3.90 -12.37 -1.29
N PHE A 84 3.82 -13.54 -0.65
CA PHE A 84 2.65 -13.90 0.16
C PHE A 84 2.51 -13.02 1.42
N ALA A 85 3.62 -12.60 2.04
CA ALA A 85 3.61 -11.68 3.18
C ALA A 85 3.11 -10.29 2.77
N ILE A 86 3.55 -9.78 1.62
CA ILE A 86 3.07 -8.52 1.02
C ILE A 86 1.56 -8.60 0.78
N GLU A 87 1.07 -9.69 0.19
CA GLU A 87 -0.36 -9.87 -0.06
C GLU A 87 -1.18 -9.91 1.24
N ARG A 88 -0.74 -10.66 2.26
CA ARG A 88 -1.41 -10.68 3.58
C ARG A 88 -1.43 -9.30 4.23
N PHE A 89 -0.33 -8.55 4.12
CA PHE A 89 -0.25 -7.18 4.62
C PHE A 89 -1.26 -6.27 3.89
N ALA A 90 -1.31 -6.35 2.56
CA ALA A 90 -2.27 -5.62 1.75
C ALA A 90 -3.73 -5.97 2.11
N GLU A 91 -4.03 -7.26 2.28
CA GLU A 91 -5.34 -7.75 2.74
C GLU A 91 -5.73 -7.17 4.10
N LYS A 92 -4.79 -6.99 5.02
CA LYS A 92 -5.09 -6.47 6.37
C LYS A 92 -5.21 -4.95 6.42
N HIS A 93 -4.41 -4.23 5.63
CA HIS A 93 -4.20 -2.79 5.80
C HIS A 93 -4.72 -1.90 4.66
N ILE A 94 -5.14 -2.48 3.54
CA ILE A 94 -5.64 -1.75 2.37
C ILE A 94 -7.14 -2.11 2.17
N ARG A 95 -7.93 -2.16 3.24
CA ARG A 95 -9.34 -2.55 3.17
C ARG A 95 -10.29 -1.49 3.69
N GLY A 96 -11.26 -1.15 2.85
CA GLY A 96 -12.49 -0.44 3.22
C GLY A 96 -12.30 1.05 3.41
N ASP A 97 -11.59 1.44 4.48
CA ASP A 97 -11.49 2.85 4.88
C ASP A 97 -10.43 3.60 4.06
N GLU A 98 -9.28 2.97 3.78
CA GLU A 98 -8.22 3.55 2.95
C GLU A 98 -8.66 3.76 1.50
N ASP A 99 -9.28 2.75 0.87
CA ASP A 99 -9.79 2.86 -0.52
C ASP A 99 -10.89 3.94 -0.63
N ARG A 100 -11.78 4.01 0.37
CA ARG A 100 -12.80 5.07 0.45
C ARG A 100 -12.18 6.45 0.56
N LEU A 101 -11.10 6.60 1.32
CA LEU A 101 -10.38 7.86 1.46
C LEU A 101 -9.70 8.27 0.16
N ILE A 102 -9.06 7.33 -0.55
CA ILE A 102 -8.45 7.58 -1.85
C ILE A 102 -9.50 8.06 -2.86
N GLY A 103 -10.65 7.38 -2.95
CA GLY A 103 -11.75 7.84 -3.82
C GLY A 103 -12.31 9.22 -3.44
N GLN A 104 -12.32 9.56 -2.14
CA GLN A 104 -12.69 10.91 -1.70
C GLN A 104 -11.62 11.96 -2.04
N LEU A 105 -10.33 11.62 -1.97
CA LEU A 105 -9.24 12.50 -2.41
C LEU A 105 -9.35 12.80 -3.89
N GLU A 106 -9.53 11.78 -4.74
CA GLU A 106 -9.71 11.96 -6.18
C GLU A 106 -10.90 12.89 -6.49
N ARG A 107 -12.01 12.73 -5.77
CA ARG A 107 -13.22 13.51 -5.99
C ARG A 107 -13.11 14.96 -5.51
N TYR A 108 -12.50 15.20 -4.35
CA TYR A 108 -12.53 16.51 -3.68
C TYR A 108 -11.22 17.29 -3.78
N TYR A 109 -10.11 16.61 -4.08
CA TYR A 109 -8.75 17.17 -4.17
C TYR A 109 -8.00 16.53 -5.35
N PRO A 110 -8.48 16.70 -6.60
CA PRO A 110 -7.91 16.04 -7.78
C PRO A 110 -6.42 16.38 -8.01
N ASP A 111 -5.96 17.54 -7.55
CA ASP A 111 -4.54 17.94 -7.65
C ASP A 111 -3.61 17.15 -6.71
N LEU A 112 -4.16 16.54 -5.65
CA LEU A 112 -3.39 15.75 -4.67
C LEU A 112 -3.32 14.26 -5.05
N ALA A 113 -4.36 13.75 -5.73
CA ALA A 113 -4.47 12.33 -6.04
C ALA A 113 -3.29 11.77 -6.88
N PRO A 114 -2.79 12.46 -7.94
CA PRO A 114 -1.65 11.98 -8.72
C PRO A 114 -0.40 11.76 -7.86
N ARG A 115 -0.12 12.67 -6.91
CA ARG A 115 1.05 12.53 -6.04
C ARG A 115 0.99 11.25 -5.20
N MET A 116 -0.20 10.93 -4.68
CA MET A 116 -0.39 9.72 -3.90
C MET A 116 -0.33 8.44 -4.74
N LYS A 117 -0.86 8.48 -5.97
CA LYS A 117 -0.72 7.36 -6.92
C LYS A 117 0.75 7.08 -7.21
N ASN A 118 1.52 8.13 -7.49
CA ASN A 118 2.96 8.00 -7.75
C ASN A 118 3.70 7.42 -6.55
N THR A 119 3.44 7.91 -5.32
CA THR A 119 4.08 7.33 -4.12
C THR A 119 3.72 5.84 -3.94
N ARG A 120 2.46 5.44 -4.20
CA ARG A 120 2.07 4.03 -4.15
C ARG A 120 2.80 3.21 -5.21
N GLU A 121 2.87 3.73 -6.44
CA GLU A 121 3.60 3.09 -7.54
C GLU A 121 5.07 2.88 -7.18
N GLU A 122 5.76 3.93 -6.71
CA GLU A 122 7.16 3.88 -6.29
C GLU A 122 7.42 2.80 -5.23
N ILE A 123 6.56 2.72 -4.19
CA ILE A 123 6.68 1.71 -3.13
C ILE A 123 6.52 0.30 -3.71
N VAL A 124 5.50 0.07 -4.54
CA VAL A 124 5.25 -1.25 -5.13
C VAL A 124 6.40 -1.65 -6.07
N PHE A 125 6.85 -0.73 -6.93
CA PHE A 125 7.94 -0.98 -7.86
C PHE A 125 9.22 -1.37 -7.12
N LYS A 126 9.60 -0.58 -6.11
CA LYS A 126 10.77 -0.87 -5.28
C LYS A 126 10.71 -2.25 -4.63
N MET A 127 9.57 -2.59 -4.03
CA MET A 127 9.37 -3.89 -3.37
C MET A 127 9.39 -5.06 -4.36
N THR A 128 8.69 -4.95 -5.48
CA THR A 128 8.63 -6.00 -6.50
C THR A 128 9.99 -6.21 -7.15
N HIS A 129 10.70 -5.14 -7.48
CA HIS A 129 12.04 -5.24 -8.05
C HIS A 129 13.00 -5.96 -7.09
N HIS A 130 13.02 -5.57 -5.81
CA HIS A 130 13.83 -6.23 -4.79
C HIS A 130 13.49 -7.71 -4.65
N ASN A 131 12.20 -8.04 -4.61
CA ASN A 131 11.73 -9.42 -4.52
C ASN A 131 12.15 -10.27 -5.73
N LEU A 132 12.01 -9.73 -6.95
CA LEU A 132 12.41 -10.41 -8.19
C LEU A 132 13.91 -10.70 -8.19
N GLN A 133 14.74 -9.73 -7.81
CA GLN A 133 16.19 -9.92 -7.69
C GLN A 133 16.53 -11.02 -6.68
N LYS A 134 15.97 -10.94 -5.47
CA LYS A 134 16.14 -11.95 -4.43
C LYS A 134 15.76 -13.35 -4.93
N GLY A 135 14.61 -13.50 -5.59
CA GLY A 135 14.16 -14.82 -6.05
C GLY A 135 14.99 -15.37 -7.22
N ILE A 136 15.59 -14.52 -8.05
CA ILE A 136 16.57 -14.93 -9.07
C ILE A 136 17.84 -15.45 -8.39
N GLU A 137 18.36 -14.72 -7.39
CA GLU A 137 19.55 -15.10 -6.61
C GLU A 137 19.34 -16.42 -5.84
N GLU A 138 18.17 -16.61 -5.25
CA GLU A 138 17.77 -17.85 -4.55
C GLU A 138 17.48 -19.02 -5.51
N GLY A 139 17.45 -18.76 -6.82
CA GLY A 139 17.10 -19.72 -7.88
C GLY A 139 15.63 -20.16 -7.87
N LEU A 140 14.76 -19.42 -7.18
CA LEU A 140 13.31 -19.66 -7.16
C LEU A 140 12.60 -19.04 -8.35
N TYR A 141 13.14 -17.98 -8.93
CA TYR A 141 12.66 -17.35 -10.15
C TYR A 141 13.57 -17.69 -11.34
N ARG A 142 13.03 -17.57 -12.55
CA ARG A 142 13.82 -17.83 -13.77
C ARG A 142 14.88 -16.75 -13.95
N LYS A 143 16.03 -17.12 -14.52
CA LYS A 143 17.17 -16.21 -14.75
C LYS A 143 16.99 -15.31 -15.98
N ASP A 144 16.02 -15.61 -16.83
CA ASP A 144 15.71 -14.91 -18.09
C ASP A 144 14.64 -13.82 -17.92
N LEU A 145 14.31 -13.45 -16.68
CA LEU A 145 13.31 -12.43 -16.41
C LEU A 145 13.86 -11.04 -16.67
N GLU A 146 13.14 -10.27 -17.48
CA GLU A 146 13.30 -8.82 -17.58
C GLU A 146 12.62 -8.15 -16.38
N VAL A 147 13.39 -7.87 -15.32
CA VAL A 147 12.87 -7.44 -14.00
C VAL A 147 11.94 -6.21 -14.11
N ASP A 148 12.30 -5.23 -14.93
CA ASP A 148 11.51 -4.00 -15.11
C ASP A 148 10.14 -4.29 -15.75
N HIS A 149 10.11 -5.11 -16.80
CA HIS A 149 8.85 -5.50 -17.44
C HIS A 149 7.96 -6.30 -16.51
N ILE A 150 8.52 -7.25 -15.76
CA ILE A 150 7.76 -8.07 -14.82
C ILE A 150 7.21 -7.22 -13.66
N THR A 151 7.96 -6.20 -13.23
CA THR A 151 7.51 -5.23 -12.22
C THR A 151 6.29 -4.45 -12.71
N ILE A 152 6.32 -3.94 -13.94
CA ILE A 152 5.19 -3.22 -14.56
C ILE A 152 3.97 -4.14 -14.67
N LEU A 153 4.15 -5.38 -15.13
CA LEU A 153 3.05 -6.34 -15.27
C LEU A 153 2.41 -6.68 -13.93
N TYR A 154 3.23 -6.88 -12.88
CA TYR A 154 2.72 -7.13 -11.54
C TYR A 154 1.99 -5.91 -10.94
N TYR A 155 2.46 -4.70 -11.21
CA TYR A 155 1.71 -3.51 -10.83
C TYR A 155 0.34 -3.46 -11.52
N GLY A 156 0.27 -3.81 -12.81
CA GLY A 156 -0.99 -3.96 -13.54
C GLY A 156 -1.95 -4.97 -12.88
N HIS A 157 -1.44 -6.09 -12.40
CA HIS A 157 -2.23 -7.06 -11.62
C HIS A 157 -2.82 -6.47 -10.33
N ILE A 158 -2.03 -5.66 -9.63
CA ILE A 158 -2.47 -4.97 -8.41
C ILE A 158 -3.57 -3.96 -8.76
N LEU A 159 -3.39 -3.14 -9.80
CA LEU A 159 -4.40 -2.18 -10.23
C LEU A 159 -5.70 -2.89 -10.61
N ALA A 160 -5.64 -3.97 -11.37
CA ALA A 160 -6.82 -4.74 -11.77
C ALA A 160 -7.62 -5.32 -10.58
N ALA A 161 -6.94 -5.62 -9.46
CA ALA A 161 -7.58 -6.16 -8.26
C ALA A 161 -8.03 -5.08 -7.25
N HIS A 162 -7.67 -3.82 -7.46
CA HIS A 162 -7.97 -2.70 -6.54
C HIS A 162 -8.86 -1.63 -7.18
N GLU A 163 -8.67 -1.34 -8.45
CA GLU A 163 -9.41 -0.31 -9.14
C GLU A 163 -10.62 -0.94 -9.83
N ASN A 164 -11.82 -0.43 -9.55
CA ASN A 164 -13.09 -0.85 -10.15
C ASN A 164 -13.19 -0.41 -11.63
N ASN A 165 -12.14 -0.66 -12.41
CA ASN A 165 -12.00 -0.23 -13.79
C ASN A 165 -12.73 -1.14 -14.78
N ILE A 166 -13.33 -2.23 -14.30
CA ILE A 166 -14.05 -3.22 -15.12
C ILE A 166 -15.50 -3.29 -14.63
N SER A 167 -16.45 -3.32 -15.56
CA SER A 167 -17.89 -3.37 -15.29
C SER A 167 -18.31 -4.67 -14.59
N GLU A 168 -17.61 -5.77 -14.90
CA GLU A 168 -17.79 -7.05 -14.22
C GLU A 168 -16.96 -7.09 -12.95
N GLN A 169 -17.65 -7.09 -11.82
CA GLN A 169 -17.03 -7.16 -10.51
C GLN A 169 -16.94 -8.62 -10.06
N PRO A 170 -15.75 -9.11 -9.66
CA PRO A 170 -15.64 -10.45 -9.13
C PRO A 170 -16.44 -10.57 -7.85
N THR A 171 -17.01 -11.75 -7.59
CA THR A 171 -17.73 -12.05 -6.35
C THR A 171 -16.86 -11.91 -5.10
N SER A 172 -15.53 -11.90 -5.25
CA SER A 172 -14.58 -11.60 -4.17
C SER A 172 -13.27 -11.01 -4.71
N LEU A 173 -12.99 -9.75 -4.34
CA LEU A 173 -11.70 -9.11 -4.62
C LEU A 173 -10.52 -9.86 -3.99
N ASN A 174 -10.73 -10.49 -2.82
CA ASN A 174 -9.68 -11.28 -2.16
C ASN A 174 -9.31 -12.53 -2.95
N LYS A 175 -10.32 -13.25 -3.47
CA LYS A 175 -10.08 -14.39 -4.35
C LYS A 175 -9.38 -13.96 -5.64
N LEU A 176 -9.74 -12.80 -6.20
CA LEU A 176 -9.08 -12.25 -7.38
C LEU A 176 -7.59 -11.97 -7.10
N ARG A 177 -7.26 -11.29 -5.99
CA ARG A 177 -5.87 -11.02 -5.59
C ARG A 177 -5.07 -12.30 -5.40
N GLN A 178 -5.60 -13.27 -4.65
CA GLN A 178 -4.94 -14.58 -4.45
C GLN A 178 -4.71 -15.32 -5.76
N THR A 179 -5.69 -15.28 -6.67
CA THR A 179 -5.56 -15.88 -8.02
C THR A 179 -4.48 -15.17 -8.83
N SER A 180 -4.48 -13.84 -8.82
CA SER A 180 -3.51 -13.00 -9.52
C SER A 180 -2.09 -13.22 -9.01
N LEU A 181 -1.91 -13.33 -7.69
CA LEU A 181 -0.62 -13.66 -7.08
C LEU A 181 -0.11 -15.04 -7.52
N LYS A 182 -0.97 -16.06 -7.44
CA LYS A 182 -0.65 -17.43 -7.88
C LYS A 182 -0.32 -17.49 -9.38
N TYR A 183 -1.02 -16.72 -10.20
CA TYR A 183 -0.76 -16.59 -11.63
C TYR A 183 0.59 -15.91 -11.89
N HIS A 184 0.88 -14.80 -11.19
CA HIS A 184 2.16 -14.11 -11.28
C HIS A 184 3.33 -15.02 -10.90
N ILE A 185 3.29 -15.67 -9.73
CA ILE A 185 4.39 -16.53 -9.27
C ILE A 185 4.63 -17.68 -10.25
N ARG A 186 3.58 -18.35 -10.74
CA ARG A 186 3.72 -19.40 -11.77
C ARG A 186 4.35 -18.86 -13.06
N GLY A 187 4.02 -17.62 -13.42
CA GLY A 187 4.56 -16.93 -14.58
C GLY A 187 6.06 -16.62 -14.48
N ILE A 188 6.62 -16.46 -13.27
CA ILE A 188 8.03 -16.05 -13.06
C ILE A 188 8.91 -17.15 -12.43
N ALA A 189 8.31 -18.16 -11.82
CA ALA A 189 9.03 -19.17 -11.05
C ALA A 189 9.86 -20.11 -11.94
N SER A 190 11.00 -20.52 -11.40
CA SER A 190 11.78 -21.64 -11.91
C SER A 190 11.11 -22.98 -11.54
N ASN A 191 11.64 -24.10 -12.04
CA ASN A 191 11.18 -25.43 -11.60
C ASN A 191 11.30 -25.63 -10.08
N LYS A 192 12.33 -25.04 -9.45
CA LYS A 192 12.51 -25.05 -7.99
C LYS A 192 11.40 -24.24 -7.31
N GLY A 193 11.13 -23.03 -7.82
CA GLY A 193 10.07 -22.17 -7.31
C GLY A 193 8.67 -22.76 -7.46
N ILE A 194 8.35 -23.41 -8.59
CA ILE A 194 7.06 -24.06 -8.82
C ILE A 194 6.83 -25.20 -7.80
N LYS A 195 7.85 -26.03 -7.54
CA LYS A 195 7.77 -27.08 -6.52
C LYS A 195 7.49 -26.49 -5.15
N TYR A 196 8.19 -25.43 -4.78
CA TYR A 196 8.00 -24.73 -3.51
C TYR A 196 6.59 -24.12 -3.39
N LEU A 197 6.12 -23.43 -4.44
CA LEU A 197 4.77 -22.85 -4.49
C LEU A 197 3.70 -23.93 -4.30
N ASN A 198 3.83 -25.09 -4.95
CA ASN A 198 2.85 -26.16 -4.82
C ASN A 198 2.83 -26.74 -3.39
N GLN A 199 3.98 -26.84 -2.72
CA GLN A 199 4.04 -27.25 -1.31
C GLN A 199 3.31 -26.25 -0.40
N LEU A 200 3.53 -24.95 -0.61
CA LEU A 200 2.84 -23.91 0.15
C LEU A 200 1.32 -23.95 -0.04
N ILE A 201 0.84 -24.09 -1.28
CA ILE A 201 -0.59 -24.09 -1.58
C ILE A 201 -1.26 -25.34 -1.02
N ASN A 202 -0.66 -26.53 -1.20
CA ASN A 202 -1.23 -27.77 -0.71
C ASN A 202 -1.30 -27.85 0.82
N ASN A 203 -0.48 -27.08 1.54
CA ASN A 203 -0.52 -26.98 3.00
C ASN A 203 -1.55 -25.94 3.51
N GLN A 204 -2.19 -25.18 2.61
CA GLN A 204 -3.22 -24.18 2.92
C GLN A 204 -4.64 -24.63 2.57
N GLU A 205 -4.78 -25.76 1.87
CA GLU A 205 -6.06 -26.45 1.58
C GLU A 205 -6.33 -27.52 2.66
#